data_AF-A0A8C3PHX3-F1
#
_entry.id   AF-A0A8C3PHX3-F1
#
_cell.length_a   1.000
_cell.length_b   1.000
_cell.length_c   1.000
_cell.angle_alpha   90.00
_cell.angle_beta   90.00
_cell.angle_gamma   90.00
#
_symmetry.space_group_name_H-M   'P 1'
#
loop_
_entity.id
_entity.type
_entity.pdbx_description
1 polymer ?
#
loop_
_entity_poly.entity_id
_entity_poly.type
_entity_poly.pdbx_seq_one_letter_code
_entity_poly.pdbx_strand_id
1 'polypeptide(L)'
;MTSFEEAGTEETVTCLHMTFYHPCQEDKMMFRCLNFRRREQVRADEMPKFGRDSNICRYNLMDTRVSRIQFALQFYRKMNRIKNKSFLLKTLRFLYSGTIG
;
A
#
# COMPACT_ATOMS: atom_id res chain seq x y z
N MET A 1 7.00 -47.67 -13.78
CA MET A 1 7.52 -46.31 -13.51
C MET A 1 6.31 -45.41 -13.34
N THR A 2 5.88 -45.18 -12.10
CA THR A 2 4.80 -44.23 -11.78
C THR A 2 5.44 -42.86 -11.55
N SER A 3 5.10 -41.90 -12.41
CA SER A 3 5.52 -40.51 -12.32
C SER A 3 5.08 -39.90 -10.97
N PHE A 4 6.03 -39.34 -10.25
CA PHE A 4 5.76 -38.50 -9.07
C PHE A 4 5.04 -37.24 -9.56
N GLU A 5 3.77 -37.07 -9.21
CA GLU A 5 3.10 -35.77 -9.34
C GLU A 5 3.68 -34.86 -8.25
N GLU A 6 4.48 -33.90 -8.68
CA GLU A 6 4.99 -32.83 -7.83
C GLU A 6 3.82 -31.90 -7.48
N ALA A 7 3.13 -32.20 -6.37
CA ALA A 7 2.12 -31.34 -5.79
C ALA A 7 2.77 -30.01 -5.40
N GLY A 8 2.61 -29.00 -6.25
CA GLY A 8 3.15 -27.66 -6.02
C GLY A 8 2.68 -27.10 -4.69
N THR A 9 3.62 -26.76 -3.81
CA THR A 9 3.35 -26.07 -2.55
C THR A 9 2.84 -24.66 -2.86
N GLU A 10 1.60 -24.37 -2.45
CA GLU A 10 1.01 -23.05 -2.63
C GLU A 10 1.73 -22.02 -1.74
N GLU A 11 2.46 -21.09 -2.36
CA GLU A 11 3.14 -20.03 -1.62
C GLU A 11 2.12 -19.06 -1.00
N THR A 12 2.08 -18.99 0.32
CA THR A 12 1.24 -18.02 1.02
C THR A 12 1.85 -16.62 0.97
N VAL A 13 1.16 -15.69 0.32
CA VAL A 13 1.58 -14.29 0.21
C VAL A 13 0.96 -13.46 1.34
N THR A 14 1.77 -12.62 2.01
CA THR A 14 1.27 -11.71 3.04
C THR A 14 0.48 -10.56 2.41
N CYS A 15 -0.77 -10.38 2.84
CA CYS A 15 -1.66 -9.34 2.32
C CYS A 15 -1.84 -8.21 3.35
N LEU A 16 -1.57 -6.97 2.95
CA LEU A 16 -1.86 -5.78 3.74
C LEU A 16 -3.25 -5.26 3.36
N HIS A 17 -4.21 -5.36 4.28
CA HIS A 17 -5.53 -4.75 4.12
C HIS A 17 -5.48 -3.30 4.61
N MET A 18 -5.85 -2.36 3.73
CA MET A 18 -5.92 -0.94 4.06
C MET A 18 -7.35 -0.45 3.85
N THR A 19 -7.88 0.24 4.85
CA THR A 19 -9.17 0.94 4.78
C THR A 19 -8.89 2.44 4.78
N PHE A 20 -9.45 3.15 3.80
CA PHE A 20 -9.28 4.60 3.66
C PHE A 20 -10.60 5.30 4.01
N TYR A 21 -10.49 6.45 4.67
CA TYR A 21 -11.62 7.32 5.00
C TYR A 21 -11.21 8.78 4.77
N HIS A 22 -12.13 9.56 4.21
CA HIS A 22 -11.99 11.01 4.08
C HIS A 22 -13.36 11.67 4.33
N PRO A 23 -13.44 12.74 5.14
CA PRO A 23 -14.71 13.39 5.48
C PRO A 23 -15.54 13.86 4.27
N CYS A 24 -14.87 14.27 3.19
CA CYS A 24 -15.52 14.70 1.95
C CYS A 24 -15.19 13.73 0.80
N GLN A 25 -15.26 12.41 1.03
CA GLN A 25 -14.89 11.42 0.00
C GLN A 25 -15.76 11.54 -1.25
N GLU A 26 -17.05 11.88 -1.08
CA GLU A 26 -18.04 11.97 -2.16
C GLU A 26 -17.76 13.17 -3.06
N ASP A 27 -17.36 14.30 -2.48
CA ASP A 27 -17.13 15.53 -3.23
C ASP A 27 -15.75 15.57 -3.91
N LYS A 28 -14.71 15.10 -3.22
CA LYS A 28 -13.32 15.31 -3.66
C LYS A 28 -12.74 14.19 -4.50
N MET A 29 -13.44 13.06 -4.64
CA MET A 29 -13.03 11.91 -5.47
C MET A 29 -11.55 11.54 -5.28
N MET A 30 -10.99 11.78 -4.09
CA MET A 30 -9.53 11.72 -3.90
C MET A 30 -8.97 10.32 -4.07
N PHE A 31 -9.81 9.31 -3.81
CA PHE A 31 -9.47 7.91 -3.94
C PHE A 31 -9.86 7.31 -5.29
N ARG A 32 -10.33 8.11 -6.26
CA ARG A 32 -10.82 7.60 -7.56
C ARG A 32 -9.77 6.81 -8.36
N CYS A 33 -8.49 7.05 -8.10
CA CYS A 33 -7.38 6.37 -8.76
C CYS A 33 -6.91 5.12 -7.99
N LEU A 34 -7.54 4.79 -6.86
CA LEU A 34 -7.24 3.57 -6.10
C LEU A 34 -8.15 2.43 -6.55
N ASN A 35 -7.55 1.27 -6.83
CA ASN A 35 -8.26 0.06 -7.18
C ASN A 35 -8.80 -0.64 -5.93
N PHE A 36 -9.91 -0.14 -5.38
CA PHE A 36 -10.55 -0.79 -4.24
C PHE A 36 -11.02 -2.21 -4.58
N ARG A 37 -11.04 -3.08 -3.56
CA ARG A 37 -11.50 -4.49 -3.64
C ARG A 37 -10.66 -5.39 -4.55
N ARG A 38 -9.55 -4.89 -5.10
CA ARG A 38 -8.57 -5.68 -5.85
C ARG A 38 -7.30 -5.85 -5.03
N ARG A 39 -6.77 -7.08 -5.00
CA ARG A 39 -5.44 -7.34 -4.42
C ARG A 39 -4.40 -7.02 -5.48
N GLU A 40 -3.42 -6.21 -5.10
CA GLU A 40 -2.24 -5.94 -5.91
C GLU A 40 -1.03 -6.64 -5.29
N GLN A 41 -0.26 -7.36 -6.12
CA GLN A 41 1.02 -7.89 -5.69
C GLN A 41 2.09 -6.80 -5.80
N VAL A 42 2.86 -6.66 -4.73
CA VAL A 42 4.00 -5.74 -4.64
C VAL A 42 5.20 -6.55 -4.19
N ARG A 43 6.34 -6.32 -4.84
CA ARG A 43 7.56 -7.04 -4.47
C ARG A 43 8.08 -6.54 -3.11
N ALA A 44 8.74 -7.42 -2.36
CA ALA A 44 9.22 -7.07 -1.01
C ALA A 44 10.37 -6.04 -1.03
N ASP A 45 11.11 -5.95 -2.14
CA ASP A 45 12.16 -4.97 -2.39
C ASP A 45 11.62 -3.61 -2.88
N GLU A 46 10.35 -3.56 -3.29
CA GLU A 46 9.71 -2.30 -3.67
C GLU A 46 9.28 -1.49 -2.44
N MET A 47 9.25 -0.18 -2.62
CA MET A 47 8.76 0.77 -1.62
C MET A 47 7.60 1.56 -2.24
N PRO A 48 6.36 1.00 -2.26
CA PRO A 48 5.22 1.66 -2.88
C PRO A 48 4.89 2.95 -2.11
N LYS A 49 4.63 4.00 -2.86
CA LYS A 49 4.40 5.36 -2.34
C LYS A 49 2.97 5.81 -2.61
N PHE A 50 2.44 6.56 -1.66
CA PHE A 50 1.14 7.22 -1.72
C PHE A 50 1.35 8.72 -1.80
N GLY A 51 0.62 9.41 -2.66
CA GLY A 51 0.76 10.86 -2.86
C GLY A 51 0.03 11.35 -4.10
N ARG A 52 0.13 12.64 -4.41
CA ARG A 52 -0.54 13.22 -5.58
C ARG A 52 0.29 13.17 -6.88
N ASP A 53 1.57 12.83 -6.81
CA ASP A 53 2.48 12.84 -7.97
C ASP A 53 2.47 11.47 -8.68
N SER A 54 1.76 11.38 -9.80
CA SER A 54 1.60 10.14 -10.56
C SER A 54 2.86 9.63 -11.24
N ASN A 55 3.93 10.43 -11.30
CA ASN A 55 5.21 9.98 -11.85
C ASN A 55 6.02 9.18 -10.82
N ILE A 56 5.74 9.36 -9.52
CA ILE A 56 6.54 8.80 -8.43
C ILE A 56 5.72 7.88 -7.53
N CYS A 57 4.42 8.15 -7.37
CA CYS A 57 3.51 7.40 -6.52
C CYS A 57 2.80 6.28 -7.30
N ARG A 58 2.89 5.07 -6.75
CA ARG A 58 2.11 3.92 -7.24
C ARG A 58 0.63 4.10 -6.93
N TYR A 59 0.32 4.67 -5.76
CA TYR A 59 -1.03 4.91 -5.29
C TYR A 59 -1.32 6.41 -5.27
N ASN A 60 -2.10 6.85 -6.25
CA ASN A 60 -2.39 8.28 -6.45
C ASN A 60 -3.59 8.73 -5.61
N LEU A 61 -3.38 9.82 -4.88
CA LEU A 61 -4.39 10.51 -4.09
C LEU A 61 -4.67 11.88 -4.73
N MET A 62 -5.83 12.02 -5.35
CA MET A 62 -6.19 13.16 -6.19
C MET A 62 -6.75 14.32 -5.37
N ASP A 63 -5.91 14.92 -4.53
CA ASP A 63 -6.24 16.12 -3.76
C ASP A 63 -5.01 17.04 -3.70
N THR A 64 -5.21 18.33 -3.94
CA THR A 64 -4.15 19.35 -3.96
C THR A 64 -3.49 19.54 -2.60
N ARG A 65 -4.19 19.18 -1.51
CA ARG A 65 -3.69 19.21 -0.13
C ARG A 65 -2.76 18.05 0.20
N VAL A 66 -2.76 17.00 -0.63
CA VAL A 66 -1.86 15.86 -0.45
C VAL A 66 -0.48 16.23 -0.97
N SER A 67 0.57 15.83 -0.24
CA SER A 67 1.95 16.05 -0.67
C SER A 67 2.25 15.27 -1.96
N ARG A 68 3.25 15.71 -2.74
CA ARG A 68 3.72 14.95 -3.93
C ARG A 68 3.98 13.48 -3.56
N ILE A 69 4.60 13.27 -2.39
CA ILE A 69 4.71 11.98 -1.70
C ILE A 69 4.24 12.20 -0.26
N GLN A 70 3.20 11.47 0.17
CA GLN A 70 2.62 11.55 1.51
C GLN A 70 3.22 10.51 2.47
N PHE A 71 3.34 9.26 2.02
CA PHE A 71 4.00 8.21 2.78
C PHE A 71 4.43 7.06 1.87
N ALA A 72 5.27 6.18 2.40
CA ALA A 72 5.71 4.99 1.69
C ALA A 72 5.64 3.76 2.60
N LEU A 73 5.33 2.61 2.02
CA LEU A 73 5.38 1.34 2.73
C LEU A 73 6.74 0.70 2.49
N GLN A 74 7.40 0.27 3.56
CA GLN A 74 8.62 -0.52 3.45
C GLN A 74 8.36 -1.89 4.08
N PHE A 75 8.54 -2.93 3.27
CA PHE A 75 8.40 -4.30 3.71
C PHE A 75 9.73 -4.77 4.32
N TYR A 76 9.67 -5.46 5.46
CA TYR A 76 10.89 -6.01 6.07
C TYR A 76 10.62 -7.36 6.72
N ARG A 77 11.60 -8.26 6.67
CA ARG A 77 11.52 -9.53 7.37
C ARG A 77 12.17 -9.39 8.73
N LYS A 78 11.37 -9.46 9.80
CA LYS A 78 11.91 -9.50 11.17
C LYS A 78 12.55 -10.88 11.39
N MET A 79 13.88 -10.91 11.56
CA MET A 79 14.69 -12.14 11.61
C MET A 79 14.29 -13.14 12.72
N ASN A 80 13.54 -12.72 13.75
CA ASN A 80 13.24 -13.53 14.94
C ASN A 80 11.77 -13.98 15.07
N ARG A 81 10.97 -13.93 14.00
CA ARG A 81 9.61 -14.52 13.99
C ARG A 81 9.44 -15.41 12.76
N ILE A 82 9.51 -16.71 12.98
CA ILE A 82 9.54 -17.78 11.95
C ILE A 82 8.26 -17.84 11.09
N LYS A 83 7.18 -17.12 11.43
CA LYS A 83 5.89 -17.29 10.75
C LYS A 83 5.26 -16.05 10.10
N ASN A 84 5.66 -14.82 10.43
CA ASN A 84 4.96 -13.61 9.94
C ASN A 84 5.91 -12.53 9.41
N LYS A 85 5.82 -12.21 8.11
CA LYS A 85 6.44 -11.02 7.51
C LYS A 85 5.82 -9.78 8.17
N SER A 86 6.66 -8.86 8.63
CA SER A 86 6.22 -7.63 9.30
C SER A 86 6.30 -6.46 8.34
N PHE A 87 5.51 -5.41 8.57
CA PHE A 87 5.48 -4.24 7.70
C PHE A 87 5.82 -2.99 8.51
N LEU A 88 6.66 -2.11 7.96
CA LEU A 88 6.94 -0.82 8.58
C LEU A 88 6.27 0.26 7.73
N LEU A 89 5.41 1.04 8.37
CA LEU A 89 4.92 2.28 7.81
C LEU A 89 5.97 3.36 8.04
N LYS A 90 6.66 3.80 6.98
CA LYS A 90 7.52 4.98 7.03
C LYS A 90 6.70 6.19 6.61
N THR A 91 6.16 6.88 7.60
CA THR A 91 5.47 8.16 7.42
C THR A 91 6.49 9.23 7.03
N LEU A 92 6.41 9.71 5.79
CA LEU A 92 7.17 10.87 5.32
C LEU A 92 6.26 12.11 5.42
N ARG A 93 6.10 12.62 6.66
CA ARG A 93 5.30 13.81 7.03
C ARG A 93 3.80 13.75 6.72
N PHE A 94 2.99 13.59 7.77
CA PHE A 94 1.64 14.16 7.77
C PHE A 94 1.76 15.66 8.05
N LEU A 95 1.56 16.50 7.05
CA LEU A 95 1.03 17.84 7.28
C LEU A 95 -0.40 17.85 6.75
N TYR A 96 -1.32 17.27 7.52
CA TYR A 96 -2.73 17.59 7.36
C TYR A 96 -2.95 18.97 8.00
N SER A 97 -2.52 20.02 7.31
CA SER A 97 -2.94 21.39 7.63
C SER A 97 -4.28 21.62 6.95
N GLY A 98 -5.33 21.03 7.51
CA GLY A 98 -6.70 21.40 7.19
C GLY A 98 -7.15 22.42 8.21
N THR A 99 -6.92 23.71 7.94
CA THR A 99 -7.72 24.75 8.58
C THR A 99 -9.17 24.52 8.17
N ILE A 100 -10.01 24.31 9.18
CA ILE A 100 -11.47 24.39 9.05
C ILE A 100 -11.74 25.83 8.62
N GLY A 101 -12.17 26.02 7.38
CA GLY A 101 -12.74 27.26 6.89
C GLY A 101 -14.25 27.18 6.98
#